data_AF-A0A932TU68-F1
#
_entry.id   AF-A0A932TU68-F1
#
_cell.length_a   1.000
_cell.length_b   1.000
_cell.length_c   1.000
_cell.angle_alpha   90.00
_cell.angle_beta   90.00
_cell.angle_gamma   90.00
#
_symmetry.space_group_name_H-M   'P 1'
#
loop_
_entity.id
_entity.type
_entity.pdbx_description
1 polymer ?
#
loop_
_entity_poly.entity_id
_entity_poly.type
_entity_poly.pdbx_seq_one_letter_code
_entity_poly.pdbx_strand_id
1 'polypeptide(L)'
;MDPVCFLDVARALLLPGGPGETRTAISRAYYAAHHFSAAILRGLDLVLPSDQVGRRPGDDHVFVQICWLHSGDGEVARVGGQLANLRADRTRADYRLDDPDPEDPDVARYCVELADRMIRRLMGVFEDERRCQRVGATLRALEGDGTIEALLRERTRGAGDTEEVTQRR
;
A
#
# COMPACT_ATOMS: atom_id res chain seq x y z
N MET A 1 16.06 -3.51 4.47
CA MET A 1 16.15 -2.05 4.25
C MET A 1 15.03 -1.42 5.06
N ASP A 2 15.31 -0.32 5.76
CA ASP A 2 14.28 0.43 6.46
C ASP A 2 13.28 1.02 5.43
N PRO A 3 11.96 0.76 5.55
CA PRO A 3 10.96 1.33 4.66
C PRO A 3 11.04 2.86 4.52
N VAL A 4 11.50 3.57 5.56
CA VAL A 4 11.66 5.03 5.54
C VAL A 4 12.71 5.46 4.50
N CYS A 5 13.73 4.64 4.24
CA CYS A 5 14.73 4.94 3.20
C CYS A 5 14.11 5.08 1.80
N PHE A 6 13.01 4.38 1.50
CA PHE A 6 12.32 4.55 0.21
C PHE A 6 11.70 5.94 0.09
N LEU A 7 11.21 6.52 1.19
CA LEU A 7 10.61 7.85 1.18
C LEU A 7 11.67 8.94 0.96
N ASP A 8 12.86 8.78 1.55
CA ASP A 8 13.97 9.71 1.34
C ASP A 8 14.47 9.68 -0.10
N VAL A 9 14.56 8.48 -0.70
CA VAL A 9 14.85 8.34 -2.14
C VAL A 9 13.75 9.00 -2.98
N ALA A 10 12.48 8.80 -2.62
CA ALA A 10 11.36 9.41 -3.34
C ALA A 10 11.44 10.95 -3.30
N ARG A 11 11.79 11.54 -2.15
CA ARG A 11 12.00 12.98 -1.99
C ARG A 11 13.18 13.50 -2.81
N ALA A 12 14.29 12.76 -2.81
CA ALA A 12 15.49 13.14 -3.57
C ALA A 12 15.20 13.19 -5.09
N LEU A 13 14.38 12.26 -5.58
CA LEU A 13 13.97 12.21 -6.99
C LEU A 13 13.08 13.39 -7.44
N LEU A 14 12.54 14.19 -6.51
CA LEU A 14 11.75 15.38 -6.84
C LEU A 14 12.62 16.62 -7.21
N LEU A 15 13.95 16.56 -7.05
CA LEU A 15 14.85 17.71 -7.24
C LEU A 15 15.84 17.50 -8.40
N PRO A 16 16.03 18.55 -9.22
CA PRO A 16 15.28 18.70 -10.47
C PRO A 16 15.26 17.37 -11.26
N GLY A 17 14.15 16.64 -11.14
CA GLY A 17 13.91 15.38 -11.86
C GLY A 17 13.21 15.61 -13.20
N GLY A 18 13.43 14.72 -14.17
CA GLY A 18 12.64 14.61 -15.38
C GLY A 18 11.49 13.61 -15.24
N PRO A 19 10.76 13.30 -16.33
CA PRO A 19 9.64 12.37 -16.30
C PRO A 19 9.96 11.01 -15.67
N GLY A 20 11.14 10.46 -15.95
CA GLY A 20 11.58 9.18 -15.38
C GLY A 20 11.75 9.23 -13.86
N GLU A 21 12.33 10.30 -13.34
CA GLU A 21 12.48 10.53 -11.90
C GLU A 21 11.13 10.75 -11.23
N THR A 22 10.21 11.50 -11.84
CA THR A 22 8.84 11.72 -11.34
C THR A 22 8.09 10.40 -11.19
N ARG A 23 8.09 9.56 -12.23
CA ARG A 23 7.47 8.22 -12.22
C ARG A 23 8.11 7.34 -11.15
N THR A 24 9.44 7.36 -11.06
CA THR A 24 10.18 6.59 -10.05
C THR A 24 9.85 7.06 -8.63
N ALA A 25 9.69 8.37 -8.40
CA ALA A 25 9.35 8.92 -7.09
C ALA A 25 8.00 8.40 -6.58
N ILE A 26 6.99 8.31 -7.46
CA ILE A 26 5.67 7.72 -7.13
C ILE A 26 5.86 6.27 -6.68
N SER A 27 6.65 5.49 -7.41
CA SER A 27 6.85 4.08 -7.06
C SER A 27 7.61 3.89 -5.76
N ARG A 28 8.61 4.74 -5.47
CA ARG A 28 9.32 4.73 -4.19
C ARG A 28 8.42 5.18 -3.03
N ALA A 29 7.56 6.17 -3.23
CA ALA A 29 6.56 6.57 -2.24
C ALA A 29 5.61 5.43 -1.87
N TYR A 30 5.10 4.70 -2.88
CA TYR A 30 4.28 3.52 -2.65
C TYR A 30 5.00 2.44 -1.83
N TYR A 31 6.23 2.08 -2.23
CA TYR A 31 6.99 1.05 -1.52
C TYR A 31 7.30 1.45 -0.07
N ALA A 32 7.57 2.73 0.20
CA ALA A 32 7.75 3.23 1.56
C ALA A 32 6.49 2.95 2.42
N ALA A 33 5.33 3.42 1.97
CA ALA A 33 4.08 3.27 2.72
C ALA A 33 3.66 1.79 2.85
N HIS A 34 3.82 1.00 1.78
CA HIS A 34 3.49 -0.42 1.77
C HIS A 34 4.39 -1.23 2.71
N HIS A 35 5.71 -1.08 2.63
CA HIS A 35 6.62 -1.85 3.48
C HIS A 35 6.54 -1.44 4.95
N PHE A 36 6.34 -0.15 5.22
CA PHE A 36 6.09 0.32 6.59
C PHE A 36 4.81 -0.31 7.16
N SER A 37 3.72 -0.29 6.39
CA SER A 37 2.46 -0.96 6.74
C SER A 37 2.64 -2.46 6.98
N ALA A 38 3.30 -3.16 6.07
CA ALA A 38 3.57 -4.59 6.17
C ALA A 38 4.40 -4.94 7.42
N ALA A 39 5.38 -4.10 7.78
CA ALA A 39 6.18 -4.28 8.97
C ALA A 39 5.35 -4.19 10.26
N ILE A 40 4.39 -3.25 10.32
CA ILE A 40 3.48 -3.16 11.47
C ILE A 40 2.60 -4.42 11.57
N LEU A 41 2.01 -4.88 10.47
CA LEU A 41 1.17 -6.08 10.49
C LEU A 41 1.94 -7.31 11.00
N ARG A 42 3.19 -7.48 10.56
CA ARG A 42 4.07 -8.53 11.11
C ARG A 42 4.35 -8.34 12.59
N GLY A 43 4.55 -7.09 13.05
CA GLY A 43 4.70 -6.76 14.47
C GLY A 43 3.44 -6.98 15.31
N LEU A 44 2.28 -7.15 14.67
CA LEU A 44 1.01 -7.55 15.30
C LEU A 44 0.75 -9.06 15.21
N ASP A 45 1.75 -9.84 14.80
CA ASP A 45 1.71 -11.28 14.60
C ASP A 45 0.78 -11.76 13.46
N LEU A 46 0.49 -10.89 12.47
CA LEU A 46 -0.20 -11.32 11.25
C LEU A 46 0.79 -11.91 10.23
N VAL A 47 0.34 -12.93 9.49
CA VAL A 47 1.16 -13.60 8.47
C VAL A 47 0.82 -13.05 7.10
N LEU A 48 1.78 -12.42 6.43
CA LEU A 48 1.54 -11.91 5.07
C LEU A 48 1.50 -13.07 4.07
N PRO A 49 0.73 -12.95 2.96
CA PRO A 49 0.70 -13.97 1.92
C PRO A 49 2.09 -14.37 1.40
N SER A 50 3.01 -13.43 1.22
CA SER A 50 4.39 -13.71 0.77
C SER A 50 5.22 -14.52 1.77
N ASP A 51 4.83 -14.55 3.04
CA ASP A 51 5.48 -15.36 4.07
C ASP A 51 4.98 -16.83 4.00
N GLN A 52 3.96 -17.13 3.18
CA GLN A 52 3.36 -18.46 3.02
C GLN A 52 3.82 -19.17 1.73
N VAL A 53 4.08 -20.48 1.84
CA VAL A 53 4.44 -21.31 0.69
C VAL A 53 3.24 -21.46 -0.27
N GLY A 54 3.47 -21.20 -1.56
CA GLY A 54 2.48 -21.43 -2.61
C GLY A 54 1.50 -20.27 -2.88
N ARG A 55 1.65 -19.14 -2.18
CA ARG A 55 0.90 -17.90 -2.49
C ARG A 55 1.52 -17.14 -3.67
N ARG A 56 0.71 -16.36 -4.38
CA ARG A 56 1.16 -15.62 -5.56
C ARG A 56 1.91 -14.36 -5.15
N PRO A 57 3.01 -14.00 -5.84
CA PRO A 57 3.63 -12.69 -5.68
C PRO A 57 2.62 -11.57 -5.93
N GLY A 58 2.57 -10.58 -5.04
CA GLY A 58 1.70 -9.40 -5.17
C GLY A 58 0.40 -9.44 -4.37
N ASP A 59 0.00 -10.60 -3.82
CA ASP A 59 -1.18 -10.71 -2.95
C ASP A 59 -1.04 -9.85 -1.68
N ASP A 60 0.20 -9.65 -1.20
CA ASP A 60 0.53 -8.75 -0.08
C ASP A 60 -0.06 -7.36 -0.24
N HIS A 61 0.01 -6.80 -1.44
CA HIS A 61 -0.46 -5.44 -1.69
C HIS A 61 -1.94 -5.28 -1.37
N VAL A 62 -2.74 -6.29 -1.70
CA VAL A 62 -4.19 -6.31 -1.43
C VAL A 62 -4.45 -6.69 0.02
N PHE A 63 -3.69 -7.64 0.58
CA PHE A 63 -3.82 -8.07 1.96
C PHE A 63 -3.61 -6.91 2.94
N VAL A 64 -2.52 -6.16 2.78
CA VAL A 64 -2.21 -5.01 3.65
C VAL A 64 -3.33 -3.96 3.59
N GLN A 65 -3.89 -3.71 2.40
CA GLN A 65 -5.01 -2.77 2.23
C GLN A 65 -6.27 -3.25 2.94
N ILE A 66 -6.62 -4.53 2.79
CA ILE A 66 -7.80 -5.14 3.45
C ILE A 66 -7.64 -5.07 4.96
N CYS A 67 -6.48 -5.45 5.50
CA CYS A 67 -6.23 -5.37 6.94
C CYS A 67 -6.53 -3.95 7.44
N TRP A 68 -5.92 -2.93 6.84
CA TRP A 68 -6.14 -1.56 7.29
C TRP A 68 -7.58 -1.09 7.15
N LEU A 69 -8.22 -1.37 6.02
CA LEU A 69 -9.61 -1.00 5.76
C LEU A 69 -10.57 -1.59 6.83
N HIS A 70 -10.27 -2.78 7.32
CA HIS A 70 -11.08 -3.51 8.30
C HIS A 70 -10.51 -3.50 9.73
N SER A 71 -9.56 -2.60 10.01
CA SER A 71 -8.89 -2.48 11.33
C SER A 71 -9.80 -2.08 12.50
N GLY A 72 -11.03 -1.64 12.21
CA GLY A 72 -11.95 -1.10 13.22
C GLY A 72 -11.59 0.30 13.73
N ASP A 73 -10.49 0.89 13.26
CA ASP A 73 -10.09 2.27 13.56
C ASP A 73 -10.25 3.15 12.32
N GLY A 74 -11.02 4.23 12.44
CA GLY A 74 -11.35 5.08 11.29
C GLY A 74 -10.15 5.78 10.65
N GLU A 75 -9.08 6.06 11.40
CA GLU A 75 -7.87 6.66 10.83
C GLU A 75 -7.02 5.62 10.10
N VAL A 76 -6.91 4.41 10.65
CA VAL A 76 -6.20 3.29 10.01
C VAL A 76 -6.94 2.83 8.76
N ALA A 77 -8.28 2.75 8.81
CA ALA A 77 -9.11 2.44 7.64
C ALA A 77 -8.91 3.43 6.50
N ARG A 78 -8.77 4.73 6.81
CA ARG A 78 -8.44 5.75 5.80
C ARG A 78 -7.08 5.50 5.15
N VAL A 79 -6.07 5.08 5.93
CA VAL A 79 -4.75 4.69 5.39
C VAL A 79 -4.89 3.51 4.43
N GLY A 80 -5.73 2.52 4.73
CA GLY A 80 -6.01 1.40 3.82
C GLY A 80 -6.55 1.85 2.46
N GLY A 81 -7.51 2.78 2.45
CA GLY A 81 -8.02 3.38 1.21
C GLY A 81 -6.98 4.21 0.46
N GLN A 82 -6.19 5.01 1.17
CA GLN A 82 -5.10 5.80 0.57
C GLN A 82 -4.01 4.91 -0.04
N LEU A 83 -3.69 3.78 0.59
CA LEU A 83 -2.72 2.81 0.07
C LEU A 83 -3.23 2.14 -1.23
N ALA A 84 -4.55 1.95 -1.37
CA ALA A 84 -5.14 1.47 -2.61
C ALA A 84 -4.98 2.47 -3.76
N ASN A 85 -5.23 3.75 -3.50
CA ASN A 85 -5.04 4.82 -4.49
C ASN A 85 -3.57 4.94 -4.89
N LEU A 86 -2.65 4.98 -3.91
CA LEU A 86 -1.22 5.09 -4.16
C LEU A 86 -0.67 3.88 -4.95
N ARG A 87 -1.24 2.69 -4.75
CA ARG A 87 -0.94 1.52 -5.59
C ARG A 87 -1.40 1.73 -7.04
N ALA A 88 -2.58 2.28 -7.25
CA ALA A 88 -3.08 2.57 -8.59
C ALA A 88 -2.18 3.59 -9.29
N ASP A 89 -1.77 4.67 -8.60
CA ASP A 89 -0.84 5.67 -9.11
C ASP A 89 0.52 5.05 -9.47
N ARG A 90 1.05 4.17 -8.62
CA ARG A 90 2.26 3.36 -8.92
C ARG A 90 2.09 2.54 -10.19
N THR A 91 0.98 1.80 -10.34
CA THR A 91 0.73 1.00 -11.55
C THR A 91 0.69 1.87 -12.81
N ARG A 92 0.10 3.07 -12.75
CA ARG A 92 0.14 4.02 -13.89
C ARG A 92 1.58 4.47 -14.17
N ALA A 93 2.31 4.88 -13.13
CA ALA A 93 3.70 5.32 -13.24
C ALA A 93 4.62 4.26 -13.85
N ASP A 94 4.54 3.02 -13.38
CA ASP A 94 5.43 1.91 -13.78
C ASP A 94 5.12 1.35 -15.18
N TYR A 95 3.84 1.29 -15.57
CA TYR A 95 3.42 0.46 -16.71
C TYR A 95 2.69 1.21 -17.83
N ARG A 96 2.12 2.39 -17.59
CA ARG A 96 1.34 3.13 -18.59
C ARG A 96 2.15 4.26 -19.20
N LEU A 97 3.05 3.92 -20.13
CA LEU A 97 3.95 4.91 -20.75
C LEU A 97 3.22 5.94 -21.62
N ASP A 98 1.99 5.66 -22.01
CA ASP A 98 1.08 6.53 -22.75
C ASP A 98 0.29 7.50 -21.85
N ASP A 99 0.33 7.32 -20.54
CA ASP A 99 -0.27 8.20 -19.54
C ASP A 99 0.76 9.27 -19.09
N PRO A 100 0.53 10.56 -19.39
CA PRO A 100 1.43 11.64 -18.99
C PRO A 100 1.23 12.09 -17.54
N ASP A 101 0.13 11.75 -16.87
CA ASP A 101 -0.17 12.22 -15.51
C ASP A 101 0.95 11.87 -14.50
N PRO A 102 1.53 10.64 -14.52
CA PRO A 102 2.65 10.30 -13.63
C PRO A 102 3.97 11.02 -13.93
N GLU A 103 4.04 11.82 -15.01
CA GLU A 103 5.20 12.65 -15.36
C GLU A 103 5.09 14.07 -14.80
N ASP A 104 3.92 14.46 -14.31
CA ASP A 104 3.69 15.73 -13.63
C ASP A 104 4.38 15.76 -12.25
N PRO A 105 5.33 16.68 -12.01
CA PRO A 105 6.01 16.81 -10.73
C PRO A 105 5.06 17.06 -9.55
N ASP A 106 3.91 17.70 -9.77
CA ASP A 106 2.92 17.94 -8.72
C ASP A 106 2.19 16.65 -8.31
N VAL A 107 1.96 15.74 -9.26
CA VAL A 107 1.39 14.40 -8.99
C VAL A 107 2.37 13.57 -8.16
N ALA A 108 3.65 13.55 -8.53
CA ALA A 108 4.65 12.84 -7.72
C ALA A 108 4.81 13.45 -6.32
N ARG A 109 4.85 14.78 -6.21
CA ARG A 109 4.93 15.47 -4.91
C ARG A 109 3.75 15.09 -4.02
N TYR A 110 2.53 15.11 -4.56
CA TYR A 110 1.33 14.68 -3.84
C TYR A 110 1.45 13.23 -3.35
N CYS A 111 1.93 12.31 -4.20
CA CYS A 111 2.11 10.90 -3.83
C CYS A 111 3.15 10.72 -2.71
N VAL A 112 4.29 11.42 -2.79
CA VAL A 112 5.35 11.40 -1.77
C VAL A 112 4.84 11.94 -0.43
N GLU A 113 4.13 13.08 -0.45
CA GLU A 113 3.54 13.63 0.78
C GLU A 113 2.43 12.75 1.35
N LEU A 114 1.62 12.12 0.50
CA LEU A 114 0.59 11.18 0.93
C LEU A 114 1.21 9.99 1.66
N ALA A 115 2.28 9.41 1.13
CA ALA A 115 3.02 8.33 1.77
C ALA A 115 3.58 8.76 3.14
N ASP A 116 4.18 9.95 3.24
CA ASP A 116 4.68 10.50 4.53
C ASP A 116 3.55 10.64 5.56
N ARG A 117 2.40 11.22 5.15
CA ARG A 117 1.24 11.38 6.04
C ARG A 117 0.69 10.04 6.52
N MET A 118 0.63 9.04 5.65
CA MET A 118 0.19 7.69 6.00
C MET A 118 1.12 7.06 7.04
N ILE A 119 2.44 7.12 6.82
CA ILE A 119 3.45 6.59 7.74
C ILE A 119 3.32 7.27 9.12
N ARG A 120 3.29 8.60 9.17
CA ARG A 120 3.13 9.34 10.44
C ARG A 120 1.83 9.01 11.16
N ARG A 121 0.73 8.85 10.42
CA ARG A 121 -0.56 8.47 11.01
C ARG A 121 -0.51 7.07 11.62
N LEU A 122 0.08 6.11 10.92
CA LEU A 122 0.29 4.77 11.47
C LEU A 122 1.21 4.83 12.70
N MET A 123 2.35 5.53 12.64
CA MET A 123 3.22 5.71 13.81
C MET A 123 2.46 6.21 15.03
N GLY A 124 1.70 7.30 14.89
CA GLY A 124 0.94 7.85 16.02
C GLY A 124 -0.14 6.91 16.57
N VAL A 125 -0.76 6.08 15.73
CA VAL A 125 -1.69 5.03 16.19
C VAL A 125 -0.98 3.95 16.97
N PHE A 126 0.19 3.52 16.51
CA PHE A 126 0.92 2.38 17.06
C PHE A 126 1.87 2.77 18.20
N GLU A 127 2.08 4.07 18.46
CA GLU A 127 2.66 4.60 19.69
C GLU A 127 1.65 4.61 20.86
N ASP A 128 0.34 4.70 20.59
CA ASP A 128 -0.70 4.52 21.61
C ASP A 128 -0.94 3.02 21.83
N GLU A 129 -0.41 2.50 22.95
CA GLU A 129 -0.49 1.08 23.30
C GLU A 129 -1.94 0.55 23.31
N ARG A 130 -2.90 1.31 23.84
CA ARG A 130 -4.29 0.86 23.91
C ARG A 130 -4.91 0.78 22.53
N ARG A 131 -4.56 1.74 21.66
CA ARG A 131 -5.08 1.81 20.29
C ARG A 131 -4.45 0.72 19.43
N CYS A 132 -3.14 0.51 19.55
CA CYS A 132 -2.38 -0.62 18.99
C CYS A 132 -3.01 -1.96 19.37
N GLN A 133 -3.26 -2.20 20.67
CA GLN A 133 -3.86 -3.44 21.15
C GLN A 133 -5.26 -3.69 20.57
N ARG A 134 -6.10 -2.65 20.49
CA ARG A 134 -7.45 -2.77 19.89
C ARG A 134 -7.38 -3.13 18.42
N VAL A 135 -6.58 -2.40 17.64
CA VAL A 135 -6.40 -2.66 16.21
C VAL A 135 -5.85 -4.07 15.99
N GLY A 136 -4.78 -4.46 16.72
CA GLY A 136 -4.20 -5.79 16.63
C GLY A 136 -5.20 -6.90 16.98
N ALA A 137 -6.00 -6.73 18.04
CA ALA A 137 -7.02 -7.70 18.42
C ALA A 137 -8.10 -7.87 17.34
N THR A 138 -8.57 -6.77 16.75
CA THR A 138 -9.54 -6.80 15.64
C THR A 138 -8.97 -7.53 14.43
N LEU A 139 -7.75 -7.20 14.02
CA LEU A 139 -7.13 -7.81 12.84
C LEU A 139 -6.88 -9.31 13.01
N ARG A 140 -6.38 -9.74 14.18
CA ARG A 140 -6.18 -11.17 14.47
C ARG A 140 -7.50 -11.94 14.54
N ALA A 141 -8.58 -11.33 15.02
CA ALA A 141 -9.90 -11.97 14.99
C ALA A 141 -10.37 -12.22 13.55
N LEU A 142 -10.22 -11.22 12.68
CA LEU A 142 -10.58 -11.31 11.25
C LEU A 142 -9.68 -12.26 10.45
N GLU A 143 -8.42 -12.42 10.87
CA GLU A 143 -7.51 -13.42 10.30
C GLU A 143 -7.92 -14.84 10.74
N GLY A 144 -8.16 -15.02 12.04
CA GLY A 144 -8.49 -16.32 12.63
C GLY A 144 -9.86 -16.88 12.21
N ASP A 145 -10.83 -16.04 11.89
CA ASP A 145 -12.14 -16.46 11.37
C ASP A 145 -12.19 -16.61 9.83
N GLY A 146 -11.09 -16.28 9.14
CA GLY A 146 -10.96 -16.38 7.69
C GLY A 146 -11.59 -15.22 6.90
N THR A 147 -12.08 -14.18 7.56
CA THR A 147 -12.70 -13.01 6.89
C THR A 147 -11.74 -12.33 5.92
N ILE A 148 -10.49 -12.10 6.35
CA ILE A 148 -9.47 -11.47 5.48
C ILE A 148 -9.25 -12.31 4.22
N GLU A 149 -9.21 -13.64 4.35
CA GLU A 149 -9.01 -14.52 3.21
C GLU A 149 -10.22 -14.52 2.27
N ALA A 150 -11.43 -14.50 2.80
CA ALA A 150 -12.65 -14.38 2.00
C ALA A 150 -12.65 -13.09 1.17
N LEU A 151 -12.32 -11.95 1.80
CA LEU A 151 -12.23 -10.65 1.13
C LEU A 151 -11.13 -10.62 0.06
N LEU A 152 -9.98 -11.25 0.33
CA LEU A 152 -8.90 -11.39 -0.65
C LEU A 152 -9.35 -12.17 -1.89
N ARG A 153 -10.06 -13.29 -1.70
CA ARG A 153 -10.58 -14.12 -2.81
C ARG A 153 -11.63 -13.37 -3.63
N GLU A 154 -12.51 -12.61 -2.99
CA GLU A 154 -13.50 -11.79 -3.67
C GLU A 154 -12.84 -10.73 -4.55
N ARG A 155 -11.85 -10.03 -4.00
CA ARG A 155 -11.16 -8.95 -4.70
C ARG A 155 -10.28 -9.43 -5.85
N THR A 156 -9.69 -10.62 -5.73
CA THR A 156 -8.94 -11.25 -6.82
C THR A 156 -9.84 -11.79 -7.92
N ARG A 157 -11.05 -12.29 -7.60
CA ARG A 157 -12.04 -12.69 -8.61
C ARG A 157 -12.56 -11.51 -9.43
N GLY A 158 -12.86 -10.38 -8.78
CA GLY A 158 -13.33 -9.17 -9.47
C GLY A 158 -12.29 -8.51 -10.39
N ALA A 159 -11.00 -8.71 -10.13
CA ALA A 159 -9.91 -8.18 -10.96
C ALA A 159 -9.68 -8.99 -12.26
N GLY A 160 -10.01 -10.29 -12.26
CA GLY A 160 -9.82 -11.17 -13.42
C GLY A 160 -10.67 -10.79 -14.64
N ASP A 161 -11.85 -10.21 -14.42
CA ASP A 161 -12.76 -9.83 -15.53
C ASP A 161 -12.38 -8.52 -16.22
N THR A 162 -11.42 -7.74 -15.68
CA THR A 162 -11.04 -6.44 -16.25
C THR A 162 -9.70 -6.46 -17.00
N GLU A 163 -8.80 -7.42 -16.74
CA GLU A 163 -7.47 -7.47 -17.37
C GLU A 163 -7.49 -8.12 -18.78
N GLU A 164 -8.48 -8.95 -19.13
CA GLU A 164 -8.56 -9.56 -20.48
C GLU A 164 -8.96 -8.58 -21.59
N VAL A 165 -9.45 -7.38 -21.27
CA VAL A 165 -9.94 -6.41 -22.27
C VAL A 165 -8.82 -5.50 -22.80
N THR A 166 -7.68 -5.39 -22.11
CA THR A 166 -6.64 -4.40 -22.47
C THR A 166 -5.49 -4.95 -23.35
N GLN A 167 -5.44 -6.27 -23.63
CA GLN A 167 -4.40 -6.86 -24.51
C GLN A 167 -4.87 -7.15 -25.94
N ARG A 168 -6.05 -6.67 -26.34
CA ARG A 168 -6.55 -6.79 -27.73
C ARG A 168 -6.96 -5.43 -28.30
N ARG A 169 -6.02 -4.50 -28.45
CA ARG A 169 -6.14 -3.38 -29.41
C ARG A 169 -4.78 -3.02 -29.96
#